data_AF-A0A0R1QEI7-F1
#
_entry.id   AF-A0A0R1QEI7-F1
#
_cell.length_a   1.000
_cell.length_b   1.000
_cell.length_c   1.000
_cell.angle_alpha   90.00
_cell.angle_beta   90.00
_cell.angle_gamma   90.00
#
_symmetry.space_group_name_H-M   'P 1'
#
loop_
_entity.id
_entity.type
_entity.pdbx_description
1 polymer ?
#
loop_
_entity_poly.entity_id
_entity_poly.type
_entity_poly.pdbx_seq_one_letter_code
_entity_poly.pdbx_strand_id
1 'polypeptide(L)' 'MKVILGIGAILLGIWQLTVSKEYFNNIRKQSSPLIFAFIAVIASMVFAVALFYYGITALVSLR' A
#
# COMPACT_ATOMS: atom_id res chain seq x y z
N MET A 1 0.73 20.81 8.79
CA MET A 1 0.73 20.14 7.47
C MET A 1 1.43 18.77 7.49
N LYS A 2 2.72 18.69 7.88
CA LYS A 2 3.49 17.42 7.85
C LYS A 2 2.89 16.30 8.72
N VAL A 3 2.25 16.64 9.85
CA VAL A 3 1.58 15.65 10.73
C VAL A 3 0.43 14.97 9.99
N ILE A 4 -0.41 15.77 9.33
CA ILE A 4 -1.56 15.31 8.55
C ILE A 4 -1.08 14.43 7.39
N LEU A 5 -0.01 14.83 6.70
CA LEU A 5 0.59 14.04 5.62
C LEU A 5 1.18 12.72 6.13
N GLY A 6 1.84 12.74 7.28
CA GLY A 6 2.44 11.55 7.89
C GLY A 6 1.39 10.53 8.34
N ILE A 7 0.38 10.97 9.10
CA ILE A 7 -0.74 10.13 9.53
C ILE A 7 -1.54 9.64 8.32
N GLY A 8 -1.82 10.52 7.35
CA GLY A 8 -2.52 10.17 6.12
C GLY A 8 -1.81 9.09 5.31
N ALA A 9 -0.48 9.19 5.17
CA ALA A 9 0.32 8.17 4.48
C ALA A 9 0.27 6.81 5.19
N ILE A 10 0.32 6.78 6.52
CA ILE A 10 0.18 5.53 7.30
C ILE A 10 -1.21 4.91 7.09
N LEU A 11 -2.27 5.71 7.17
CA LEU A 11 -3.64 5.23 6.95
C LEU A 11 -3.84 4.69 5.53
N LEU A 12 -3.31 5.38 4.52
CA LEU A 12 -3.32 4.91 3.13
C LEU A 12 -2.50 3.62 2.97
N GLY A 13 -1.36 3.49 3.64
CA GLY A 13 -0.57 2.26 3.65
C GLY A 13 -1.36 1.07 4.22
N ILE A 14 -2.10 1.27 5.31
CA ILE A 14 -2.98 0.24 5.90
C ILE A 14 -4.10 -0.13 4.93
N TRP A 15 -4.76 0.86 4.33
CA TRP A 15 -5.81 0.62 3.34
C TRP A 15 -5.29 -0.15 2.13
N GLN A 16 -4.09 0.19 1.63
CA GLN A 16 -3.44 -0.49 0.52
C GLN A 16 -3.20 -1.98 0.82
N LEU A 17 -2.82 -2.34 2.06
CA LEU A 17 -2.66 -3.74 2.47
C LEU A 17 -3.99 -4.50 2.40
N THR A 18 -5.09 -3.89 2.86
CA THR A 18 -6.42 -4.50 2.79
C THR A 18 -6.84 -4.73 1.34
N VAL A 19 -6.68 -3.73 0.47
CA VAL A 19 -6.99 -3.85 -0.96
C VAL A 19 -6.11 -4.92 -1.64
N SER A 20 -4.81 -4.96 -1.32
CA SER A 20 -3.89 -5.96 -1.86
C SER A 20 -4.31 -7.38 -1.49
N LYS A 21 -4.76 -7.59 -0.24
CA LYS A 21 -5.26 -8.88 0.24
C LYS A 21 -6.54 -9.29 -0.46
N GLU A 22 -7.49 -8.37 -0.61
CA GLU A 22 -8.74 -8.63 -1.33
C GLU A 22 -8.49 -8.95 -2.80
N TYR A 23 -7.61 -8.18 -3.45
CA TYR A 23 -7.23 -8.43 -4.83
C TYR A 23 -6.58 -9.81 -4.97
N PHE A 24 -5.61 -10.15 -4.12
CA PHE A 24 -4.95 -11.46 -4.10
C PHE A 24 -5.94 -12.62 -3.94
N ASN A 25 -6.88 -12.50 -2.99
CA ASN A 25 -7.90 -13.52 -2.75
C ASN A 25 -8.82 -13.74 -3.96
N ASN A 26 -9.05 -12.68 -4.74
CA ASN A 26 -9.89 -12.72 -5.93
C ASN A 26 -9.12 -13.05 -7.22
N ILE A 27 -7.78 -13.20 -7.20
CA ILE A 27 -6.95 -13.47 -8.38
C ILE A 27 -7.46 -14.67 -9.18
N ARG A 28 -7.91 -15.73 -8.52
CA ARG A 28 -8.41 -16.95 -9.19
C ARG A 28 -9.72 -16.75 -9.95
N LYS A 29 -10.45 -15.66 -9.68
CA LYS A 29 -11.71 -15.30 -10.34
C LYS A 29 -11.51 -14.27 -11.46
N GLN A 30 -10.29 -13.77 -11.64
CA GLN A 30 -9.99 -12.76 -12.65
C GLN A 30 -9.73 -13.42 -14.01
N SER A 31 -10.22 -12.79 -15.07
CA SER A 31 -9.98 -13.21 -16.46
C SER A 31 -8.56 -12.89 -16.95
N SER A 32 -7.82 -12.05 -16.21
CA SER A 32 -6.44 -11.68 -16.53
C SER A 32 -5.45 -12.81 -16.23
N PRO A 33 -4.34 -12.92 -16.99
CA PRO A 33 -3.29 -13.88 -16.70
C PRO A 33 -2.73 -13.70 -15.28
N LEU A 34 -2.65 -14.80 -14.53
CA LEU A 34 -2.23 -14.86 -13.13
C LEU A 34 -0.94 -14.07 -12.84
N ILE A 35 0.04 -14.14 -13.76
CA ILE A 35 1.34 -13.46 -13.63
C ILE A 35 1.17 -11.94 -13.51
N PHE A 36 0.31 -11.33 -14.32
CA PHE A 36 0.07 -9.88 -14.25
C PHE A 36 -0.63 -9.49 -12.95
N ALA A 37 -1.56 -10.33 -12.48
CA ALA A 37 -2.23 -10.10 -11.21
C ALA A 37 -1.25 -10.19 -10.01
N PHE A 38 -0.31 -11.14 -10.05
CA PHE A 38 0.77 -11.23 -9.05
C PHE A 38 1.68 -10.00 -9.07
N ILE A 39 2.07 -9.52 -10.26
CA ILE A 39 2.88 -8.30 -10.40
C ILE A 39 2.13 -7.10 -9.78
N ALA A 40 0.83 -6.98 -10.03
CA ALA A 40 0.01 -5.92 -9.46
C ALA A 40 -0.03 -5.99 -7.92
N VAL A 41 -0.16 -7.19 -7.34
CA VAL A 41 -0.10 -7.38 -5.87
C VAL A 41 1.27 -6.96 -5.32
N ILE A 42 2.36 -7.40 -5.95
CA ILE A 42 3.72 -7.06 -5.50
C ILE A 42 3.95 -5.56 -5.57
N ALA A 43 3.60 -4.91 -6.69
CA ALA A 43 3.71 -3.46 -6.85
C ALA A 43 2.88 -2.71 -5.79
N SER A 44 1.68 -3.21 -5.51
CA SER A 44 0.80 -2.67 -4.48
C SER A 44 1.41 -2.78 -3.07
N MET A 45 2.07 -3.89 -2.74
CA MET A 45 2.77 -4.05 -1.46
C MET A 45 3.98 -3.14 -1.34
N VAL A 46 4.78 -3.00 -2.42
CA VAL A 46 5.91 -2.06 -2.45
C VAL A 46 5.43 -0.63 -2.22
N PHE A 47 4.32 -0.25 -2.83
CA PHE A 47 3.71 1.06 -2.63
C PHE A 47 3.27 1.28 -1.17
N ALA A 48 2.67 0.26 -0.54
CA ALA A 48 2.31 0.33 0.89
C ALA A 48 3.54 0.56 1.78
N VAL A 49 4.65 -0.15 1.52
CA VAL A 49 5.91 0.04 2.27
C VAL A 49 6.46 1.47 2.08
N ALA A 50 6.42 2.00 0.86
CA ALA A 50 6.85 3.38 0.59
C ALA A 50 5.99 4.41 1.36
N LEU A 51 4.68 4.19 1.45
CA LEU A 51 3.77 5.04 2.22
C LEU A 51 4.08 5.00 3.72
N PHE A 52 4.34 3.82 4.29
CA PHE A 52 4.74 3.71 5.69
C PHE A 52 6.08 4.39 5.95
N TYR A 53 7.08 4.18 5.09
CA TYR A 53 8.38 4.82 5.21
C TYR A 53 8.28 6.34 5.15
N TYR A 54 7.54 6.87 4.17
CA TYR A 54 7.28 8.30 4.06
C TYR A 54 6.52 8.82 5.29
N GLY A 55 5.47 8.12 5.72
CA GLY A 55 4.64 8.51 6.85
C GLY A 55 5.44 8.63 8.15
N ILE A 56 6.27 7.63 8.44
CA ILE A 56 7.16 7.62 9.61
C ILE A 56 8.19 8.74 9.50
N THR A 57 8.86 8.88 8.34
CA THR A 57 9.89 9.91 8.14
C THR A 57 9.31 11.32 8.29
N ALA A 58 8.12 11.56 7.74
CA ALA A 58 7.42 12.83 7.88
C ALA A 58 7.10 13.15 9.34
N LEU A 59 6.66 12.16 10.12
CA LEU A 59 6.37 12.30 11.55
C LEU A 59 7.62 12.47 12.42
N VAL A 60 8.72 11.79 12.09
CA VAL A 60 10.00 11.96 12.78
C VAL A 60 10.61 13.33 12.49
N SER A 61 10.50 13.84 11.25
CA SER A 61 11.00 15.16 10.85
C SER A 61 10.29 16.36 11.49
N LEU A 62 9.25 16.10 12.28
CA LEU A 62 8.53 17.10 13.06
C LEU A 62 9.06 17.28 14.47
N ARG A 63 9.90 16.34 14.95
CA ARG A 63 10.59 16.42 16.22
C ARG A 63 11.87 17.23 16.07
#